data_AF-A0A520EH42-F1
#
_entry.id   AF-A0A520EH42-F1
#
_cell.length_a   1.000
_cell.length_b   1.000
_cell.length_c   1.000
_cell.angle_alpha   90.00
_cell.angle_beta   90.00
_cell.angle_gamma   90.00
#
_symmetry.space_group_name_H-M   'P 1'
#
loop_
_entity.id
_entity.type
_entity.pdbx_description
1 polymer ?
#
loop_
_entity_poly.entity_id
_entity_poly.type
_entity_poly.pdbx_seq_one_letter_code
_entity_poly.pdbx_strand_id
1 'polypeptide(L)'
;MDNYSSNNVQSYIGCIKKVSLFQQIINPNNEFYYRPYLLQWENERNQSLLANKVLSQKQGWLKPFNRELRLLIEKVIIAFKNMLSYYQEGKPYDVNTLSFLISSRLEFLSQMPHCIRLNLDVDKIIANEIRDYCLNGFKLMTDYLENELLINLTASPAYEPIAEVIYNIQQSINSDFTISKPKEEENLYPKVFADTKAFKVFRQFSEKYITDYYIDYSFIFQQMKSKGLILDIKHKTFYDWLFHNKYITEKQHFKFEEERGFRSLKKCNNAKRLNNYFLIKDNVFADLD
;
A
#
# COMPACT_ATOMS: atom_id res chain seq x y z
N MET A 1 19.85 29.69 52.97
CA MET A 1 18.52 30.18 52.56
C MET A 1 18.67 30.58 51.12
N ASP A 2 18.43 29.62 50.23
CA ASP A 2 18.80 29.72 48.83
C ASP A 2 17.77 30.54 48.06
N ASN A 3 18.29 31.54 47.35
CA ASN A 3 17.55 32.36 46.39
C ASN A 3 17.11 31.48 45.21
N TYR A 4 15.94 30.85 45.33
CA TYR A 4 15.23 30.31 44.18
C TYR A 4 14.77 31.47 43.29
N SER A 5 15.53 31.65 42.20
CA SER A 5 15.32 32.63 41.14
C SER A 5 13.87 32.62 40.62
N SER A 6 13.26 33.80 40.57
CA SER A 6 11.89 34.05 40.08
C SER A 6 11.66 33.58 38.63
N ASN A 7 12.72 33.34 37.86
CA ASN A 7 12.64 32.83 36.49
C ASN A 7 12.17 31.37 36.43
N ASN A 8 12.49 30.55 37.45
CA ASN A 8 12.03 29.16 37.49
C ASN A 8 10.52 29.06 37.74
N VAL A 9 9.96 29.99 38.53
CA VAL A 9 8.53 30.00 38.85
C VAL A 9 7.69 30.41 37.64
N GLN A 10 8.14 31.37 36.83
CA GLN A 10 7.44 31.74 35.59
C GLN A 10 7.51 30.64 34.52
N SER A 11 8.64 29.93 34.39
CA SER A 11 8.77 28.74 33.55
C SER A 11 7.78 27.64 33.98
N TYR A 12 7.66 27.42 35.29
CA TYR A 12 6.77 26.40 35.86
C TYR A 12 5.28 26.74 35.66
N ILE A 13 4.89 28.01 35.85
CA ILE A 13 3.51 28.50 35.61
C ILE A 13 3.16 28.43 34.11
N GLY A 14 4.12 28.68 33.22
CA GLY A 14 3.98 28.49 31.78
C GLY A 14 3.75 27.02 31.38
N CYS A 15 4.49 26.10 31.99
CA CYS A 15 4.27 24.65 31.84
C CYS A 15 2.89 24.22 32.36
N ILE A 16 2.45 24.70 33.52
CA ILE A 16 1.13 24.34 34.09
C ILE A 16 -0.03 24.82 33.22
N LYS A 17 0.03 26.03 32.66
CA LYS A 17 -1.00 26.53 31.72
C LYS A 17 -1.02 25.75 30.39
N LYS A 18 0.15 25.33 29.89
CA LYS A 18 0.23 24.47 28.70
C LYS A 18 -0.29 23.06 28.98
N VAL A 19 -0.01 22.50 30.16
CA VAL A 19 -0.57 21.21 30.64
C VAL A 19 -2.09 21.30 30.80
N SER A 20 -2.65 22.44 31.21
CA SER A 20 -4.12 22.62 31.28
C SER A 20 -4.79 22.68 29.90
N LEU A 21 -4.13 23.27 28.90
CA LEU A 21 -4.58 23.23 27.50
C LEU A 21 -4.45 21.80 26.95
N PHE A 22 -3.37 21.11 27.32
CA PHE A 22 -3.13 19.69 27.03
C PHE A 22 -4.19 18.76 27.62
N GLN A 23 -4.62 19.03 28.86
CA GLN A 23 -5.68 18.30 29.56
C GLN A 23 -7.06 18.49 28.91
N GLN A 24 -7.28 19.61 28.21
CA GLN A 24 -8.49 19.84 27.41
C GLN A 24 -8.45 19.13 26.05
N ILE A 25 -7.27 19.07 25.43
CA ILE A 25 -7.03 18.38 24.14
C ILE A 25 -7.09 16.85 24.32
N ILE A 26 -6.55 16.33 25.44
CA ILE A 26 -6.42 14.89 25.73
C ILE A 26 -7.33 14.51 26.90
N ASN A 27 -8.57 14.99 26.91
CA ASN A 27 -9.55 14.41 27.84
C ASN A 27 -9.79 12.95 27.42
N PRO A 28 -9.48 11.95 28.28
CA PRO A 28 -9.52 10.54 27.92
C PRO A 28 -10.92 10.03 27.55
N ASN A 29 -11.98 10.77 27.92
CA ASN A 29 -13.37 10.50 27.59
C ASN A 29 -13.84 11.17 26.28
N ASN A 30 -12.98 11.91 25.60
CA ASN A 30 -13.35 12.68 24.41
C ASN A 30 -13.03 11.90 23.12
N GLU A 31 -13.83 10.87 22.82
CA GLU A 31 -13.82 10.19 21.49
C GLU A 31 -13.90 11.19 20.33
N PHE A 32 -14.45 12.38 20.56
CA PHE A 32 -14.56 13.45 19.56
C PHE A 32 -13.23 14.00 19.06
N TYR A 33 -12.10 13.80 19.75
CA TYR A 33 -10.83 14.36 19.26
C TYR A 33 -10.23 13.53 18.11
N TYR A 34 -10.24 12.19 18.22
CA TYR A 34 -9.65 11.32 17.19
C TYR A 34 -10.65 10.91 16.11
N ARG A 35 -11.95 10.97 16.40
CA ARG A 35 -13.03 10.58 15.49
C ARG A 35 -13.06 11.38 14.19
N PRO A 36 -12.86 12.71 14.16
CA PRO A 36 -12.74 13.48 12.92
C PRO A 36 -11.61 13.00 12.02
N TYR A 37 -10.47 12.63 12.60
CA TYR A 37 -9.31 12.13 11.85
C TYR A 37 -9.53 10.72 11.32
N LEU A 38 -10.12 9.83 12.13
CA LEU A 38 -10.58 8.52 11.67
C LEU A 38 -11.59 8.66 10.53
N LEU A 39 -12.54 9.58 10.63
CA LEU A 39 -13.51 9.89 9.58
C LEU A 39 -12.86 10.47 8.33
N GLN A 40 -11.88 11.37 8.47
CA GLN A 40 -11.14 11.93 7.35
C GLN A 40 -10.37 10.85 6.62
N TRP A 41 -9.62 10.01 7.35
CA TRP A 41 -8.95 8.85 6.80
C TRP A 41 -9.93 7.90 6.11
N GLU A 42 -11.06 7.56 6.75
CA GLU A 42 -12.10 6.73 6.14
C GLU A 42 -12.65 7.34 4.84
N ASN A 43 -12.79 8.67 4.78
CA ASN A 43 -13.27 9.39 3.61
C ASN A 43 -12.24 9.40 2.46
N GLU A 44 -10.99 9.80 2.73
CA GLU A 44 -9.89 9.79 1.76
C GLU A 44 -9.63 8.36 1.24
N ARG A 45 -9.73 7.38 2.13
CA ARG A 45 -9.71 5.96 1.81
C ARG A 45 -10.84 5.58 0.87
N ASN A 46 -12.09 5.90 1.24
CA ASN A 46 -13.25 5.58 0.41
C ASN A 46 -13.15 6.22 -0.97
N GLN A 47 -12.65 7.45 -1.08
CA GLN A 47 -12.41 8.11 -2.36
C GLN A 47 -11.36 7.37 -3.20
N SER A 48 -10.24 6.97 -2.59
CA SER A 48 -9.18 6.21 -3.27
C SER A 48 -9.65 4.82 -3.71
N LEU A 49 -10.45 4.14 -2.89
CA LEU A 49 -11.06 2.85 -3.20
C LEU A 49 -12.09 2.96 -4.33
N LEU A 50 -12.89 4.03 -4.33
CA LEU A 50 -13.87 4.30 -5.38
C LEU A 50 -13.18 4.67 -6.71
N ALA A 51 -12.01 5.29 -6.67
CA ALA A 51 -11.20 5.60 -7.84
C ALA A 51 -10.59 4.34 -8.49
N ASN A 52 -10.33 3.28 -7.71
CA ASN A 52 -9.88 1.99 -8.24
C ASN A 52 -11.08 1.08 -8.55
N LYS A 53 -11.39 0.92 -9.85
CA LYS A 53 -12.55 0.16 -10.33
C LYS A 53 -12.59 -1.30 -9.86
N VAL A 54 -11.44 -1.93 -9.64
CA VAL A 54 -11.36 -3.32 -9.16
C VAL A 54 -11.66 -3.37 -7.65
N LEU A 55 -11.07 -2.46 -6.89
CA LEU A 55 -11.28 -2.40 -5.43
C LEU A 55 -12.70 -1.96 -5.08
N SER A 56 -13.30 -1.02 -5.84
CA SER A 56 -14.66 -0.57 -5.60
C SER A 56 -15.69 -1.69 -5.80
N GLN A 57 -15.51 -2.55 -6.81
CA GLN A 57 -16.33 -3.75 -7.02
C GLN A 57 -16.19 -4.78 -5.89
N LYS A 58 -15.12 -4.68 -5.11
CA LYS A 58 -14.75 -5.61 -4.04
C LYS A 58 -14.73 -4.96 -2.66
N GLN A 59 -15.37 -3.81 -2.46
CA GLN A 59 -15.29 -3.06 -1.19
C GLN A 59 -15.72 -3.89 0.03
N GLY A 60 -16.65 -4.85 -0.15
CA GLY A 60 -17.09 -5.75 0.91
C GLY A 60 -15.95 -6.59 1.48
N TRP A 61 -14.93 -6.88 0.68
CA TRP A 61 -13.75 -7.66 1.08
C TRP A 61 -12.81 -6.86 1.97
N LEU A 62 -12.85 -5.53 1.92
CA LEU A 62 -12.02 -4.66 2.75
C LEU A 62 -12.58 -4.46 4.16
N LYS A 63 -13.83 -4.89 4.43
CA LYS A 63 -14.46 -4.72 5.75
C LYS A 63 -13.67 -5.36 6.91
N PRO A 64 -13.25 -6.64 6.83
CA PRO A 64 -12.42 -7.25 7.88
C PRO A 64 -11.10 -6.51 8.07
N PHE A 65 -10.47 -6.06 6.98
CA PHE A 65 -9.21 -5.31 6.99
C PHE A 65 -9.37 -3.96 7.70
N ASN A 66 -10.40 -3.22 7.34
CA ASN A 66 -10.73 -1.95 7.96
C ASN A 66 -11.04 -2.12 9.45
N ARG A 67 -11.68 -3.23 9.84
CA ARG A 67 -11.92 -3.56 11.24
C ARG A 67 -10.60 -3.78 12.00
N GLU A 68 -9.70 -4.60 11.46
CA GLU A 68 -8.43 -4.89 12.13
C GLU A 68 -7.51 -3.67 12.20
N LEU A 69 -7.46 -2.88 11.13
CA LEU A 69 -6.73 -1.61 11.15
C LEU A 69 -7.33 -0.69 12.22
N ARG A 70 -8.65 -0.49 12.23
CA ARG A 70 -9.32 0.32 13.27
C ARG A 70 -9.00 -0.17 14.69
N LEU A 71 -9.04 -1.48 14.94
CA LEU A 71 -8.70 -2.05 16.24
C LEU A 71 -7.24 -1.79 16.63
N LEU A 72 -6.32 -1.82 15.66
CA LEU A 72 -4.92 -1.45 15.89
C LEU A 72 -4.81 0.03 16.28
N ILE A 73 -5.51 0.91 15.59
CA ILE A 73 -5.53 2.35 15.89
C ILE A 73 -6.05 2.60 17.29
N GLU A 74 -7.19 2.01 17.63
CA GLU A 74 -7.81 2.14 18.94
C GLU A 74 -6.85 1.69 20.04
N LYS A 75 -6.14 0.57 19.83
CA LYS A 75 -5.12 0.08 20.77
C LYS A 75 -3.92 1.02 20.93
N VAL A 76 -3.42 1.58 19.83
CA VAL A 76 -2.32 2.55 19.85
C VAL A 76 -2.75 3.80 20.63
N ILE A 77 -3.95 4.32 20.36
CA ILE A 77 -4.52 5.47 21.08
C ILE A 77 -4.66 5.16 22.58
N ILE A 78 -5.21 4.00 22.95
CA ILE A 78 -5.35 3.58 24.36
C ILE A 78 -3.98 3.49 25.05
N ALA A 79 -2.97 2.97 24.36
CA ALA A 79 -1.64 2.90 24.92
C ALA A 79 -1.04 4.28 25.18
N PHE A 80 -1.17 5.20 24.23
CA PHE A 80 -0.77 6.60 24.44
C PHE A 80 -1.53 7.24 25.60
N LYS A 81 -2.85 7.02 25.72
CA LYS A 81 -3.65 7.48 26.87
C LYS A 81 -3.09 6.97 28.19
N ASN A 82 -2.79 5.68 28.26
CA ASN A 82 -2.25 5.07 29.47
C ASN A 82 -0.88 5.68 29.80
N MET A 83 0.02 5.79 28.82
CA MET A 83 1.35 6.36 29.01
C MET A 83 1.31 7.78 29.58
N LEU A 84 0.40 8.61 29.07
CA LEU A 84 0.17 9.96 29.61
C LEU A 84 -0.36 9.93 31.05
N SER A 85 -1.29 9.02 31.38
CA SER A 85 -1.80 8.85 32.74
C SER A 85 -0.70 8.43 33.72
N TYR A 86 0.11 7.42 33.36
CA TYR A 86 1.22 6.95 34.18
C TYR A 86 2.23 8.07 34.44
N TYR A 87 2.54 8.87 33.41
CA TYR A 87 3.41 10.03 33.56
C TYR A 87 2.84 11.09 34.52
N GLN A 88 1.54 11.40 34.42
CA GLN A 88 0.87 12.32 35.35
C GLN A 88 0.93 11.85 36.80
N GLU A 89 0.96 10.54 37.02
CA GLU A 89 1.09 9.90 38.33
C GLU A 89 2.56 9.74 38.78
N GLY A 90 3.54 10.18 37.99
CA GLY A 90 4.97 10.02 38.27
C GLY A 90 5.42 8.56 38.22
N LYS A 91 4.67 7.68 37.54
CA LYS A 91 4.96 6.26 37.42
C LYS A 91 5.65 5.96 36.09
N PRO A 92 6.65 5.06 36.08
CA PRO A 92 7.24 4.60 34.83
C PRO A 92 6.21 3.81 34.02
N TYR A 93 6.12 4.08 32.72
CA TYR A 93 5.31 3.32 31.79
C TYR A 93 6.13 2.19 31.18
N ASP A 94 5.54 1.00 31.07
CA ASP A 94 6.20 -0.14 30.44
C ASP A 94 6.17 -0.03 28.91
N VAL A 95 7.20 0.62 28.39
CA VAL A 95 7.47 0.80 26.95
C VAL A 95 7.55 -0.54 26.20
N ASN A 96 8.03 -1.61 26.86
CA ASN A 96 8.20 -2.91 26.21
C ASN A 96 6.86 -3.56 25.88
N THR A 97 5.88 -3.46 26.78
CA THR A 97 4.52 -3.96 26.54
C THR A 97 3.87 -3.26 25.34
N LEU A 98 4.08 -1.95 25.18
CA LEU A 98 3.57 -1.20 24.03
C LEU A 98 4.27 -1.60 22.73
N SER A 99 5.61 -1.63 22.76
CA SER A 99 6.42 -2.04 21.61
C SER A 99 6.04 -3.44 21.11
N PHE A 100 5.84 -4.38 22.04
CA PHE A 100 5.36 -5.73 21.73
C PHE A 100 3.96 -5.72 21.09
N LEU A 101 3.03 -4.96 21.64
CA LEU A 101 1.65 -4.92 21.18
C LEU A 101 1.55 -4.33 19.77
N ILE A 102 2.32 -3.27 19.47
CA ILE A 102 2.43 -2.70 18.12
C ILE A 102 3.10 -3.68 17.16
N SER A 103 4.24 -4.26 17.55
CA SER A 103 5.00 -5.20 16.71
C SER A 103 4.17 -6.42 16.32
N SER A 104 3.44 -7.03 17.28
CA SER A 104 2.56 -8.18 17.01
C SER A 104 1.45 -7.89 16.00
N ARG A 105 1.01 -6.64 15.91
CA ARG A 105 -0.07 -6.20 15.03
C ARG A 105 0.45 -5.76 13.67
N LEU A 106 1.64 -5.17 13.63
CA LEU A 106 2.40 -4.96 12.40
C LEU A 106 2.73 -6.29 11.72
N GLU A 107 3.19 -7.30 12.47
CA GLU A 107 3.43 -8.65 11.96
C GLU A 107 2.16 -9.28 11.37
N PHE A 108 1.02 -9.09 12.03
CA PHE A 108 -0.26 -9.54 11.48
C PHE A 108 -0.61 -8.82 10.15
N LEU A 109 -0.39 -7.51 10.07
CA LEU A 109 -0.58 -6.74 8.83
C LEU A 109 0.39 -7.15 7.72
N SER A 110 1.64 -7.51 8.05
CA SER A 110 2.64 -7.95 7.08
C SER A 110 2.32 -9.34 6.52
N GLN A 111 1.66 -10.21 7.30
CA GLN A 111 1.17 -11.53 6.87
C GLN A 111 -0.13 -11.47 6.06
N MET A 112 -0.84 -10.34 6.06
CA MET A 112 -2.13 -10.21 5.38
C MET A 112 -2.16 -10.52 3.86
N PRO A 113 -1.14 -10.26 3.03
CA PRO A 113 -1.18 -10.63 1.61
C PRO A 113 -1.33 -12.14 1.42
N HIS A 114 -0.72 -12.92 2.31
CA HIS A 114 -0.83 -14.37 2.29
C HIS A 114 -2.26 -14.80 2.66
N CYS A 115 -2.84 -14.18 3.70
CA CYS A 115 -4.23 -14.40 4.10
C CYS A 115 -5.23 -13.98 2.99
N ILE A 116 -4.97 -12.88 2.29
CA ILE A 116 -5.76 -12.41 1.14
C ILE A 116 -5.69 -13.45 0.02
N ARG A 117 -4.47 -13.88 -0.34
CA ARG A 117 -4.27 -14.84 -1.43
C ARG A 117 -4.95 -16.19 -1.16
N LEU A 118 -4.86 -16.69 0.07
CA LEU A 118 -5.44 -17.97 0.46
C LEU A 118 -6.98 -17.93 0.55
N ASN A 119 -7.56 -16.83 1.03
CA ASN A 119 -8.99 -16.76 1.29
C ASN A 119 -9.82 -16.21 0.12
N LEU A 120 -9.21 -15.46 -0.80
CA LEU A 120 -9.95 -14.74 -1.84
C LEU A 120 -9.68 -15.24 -3.27
N ASP A 121 -8.80 -16.23 -3.45
CA ASP A 121 -8.38 -16.75 -4.77
C ASP A 121 -8.11 -15.62 -5.78
N VAL A 122 -7.47 -14.55 -5.29
CA VAL A 122 -7.17 -13.34 -6.04
C VAL A 122 -5.75 -13.37 -6.55
N ASP A 123 -5.54 -12.73 -7.70
CA ASP A 123 -4.23 -12.51 -8.28
C ASP A 123 -3.26 -11.93 -7.23
N LYS A 124 -2.06 -12.50 -7.17
CA LYS A 124 -0.96 -12.08 -6.28
C LYS A 124 -0.70 -10.57 -6.36
N ILE A 125 -0.91 -9.97 -7.52
CA ILE A 125 -0.73 -8.55 -7.77
C ILE A 125 -1.80 -7.74 -7.02
N ILE A 126 -3.07 -8.12 -7.13
CA ILE A 126 -4.17 -7.44 -6.41
C ILE A 126 -3.97 -7.58 -4.90
N ALA A 127 -3.52 -8.76 -4.43
CA ALA A 127 -3.20 -8.98 -3.02
C ALA A 127 -2.09 -8.06 -2.52
N ASN A 128 -1.05 -7.83 -3.33
CA ASN A 128 0.04 -6.91 -3.01
C ASN A 128 -0.41 -5.44 -3.06
N GLU A 129 -1.23 -5.05 -4.04
CA GLU A 129 -1.79 -3.69 -4.09
C GLU A 129 -2.63 -3.38 -2.85
N ILE A 130 -3.45 -4.33 -2.38
CA ILE A 130 -4.22 -4.20 -1.14
C ILE A 130 -3.29 -4.09 0.08
N ARG A 131 -2.22 -4.89 0.15
CA ARG A 131 -1.23 -4.79 1.23
C ARG A 131 -0.60 -3.41 1.26
N ASP A 132 -0.03 -2.98 0.14
CA ASP A 132 0.74 -1.74 0.06
C ASP A 132 -0.17 -0.54 0.38
N TYR A 133 -1.43 -0.62 -0.03
CA TYR A 133 -2.47 0.33 0.36
C TYR A 133 -2.70 0.38 1.88
N CYS A 134 -2.89 -0.77 2.53
CA CYS A 134 -3.08 -0.84 3.98
C CYS A 134 -1.84 -0.35 4.75
N LEU A 135 -0.64 -0.72 4.31
CA LEU A 135 0.62 -0.31 4.92
C LEU A 135 0.84 1.21 4.79
N ASN A 136 0.56 1.80 3.63
CA ASN A 136 0.64 3.25 3.45
C ASN A 136 -0.38 3.98 4.32
N GLY A 137 -1.60 3.46 4.44
CA GLY A 137 -2.61 4.03 5.34
C GLY A 137 -2.18 3.99 6.81
N PHE A 138 -1.52 2.90 7.23
CA PHE A 138 -0.94 2.80 8.56
C PHE A 138 0.21 3.81 8.76
N LYS A 139 1.15 3.88 7.80
CA LYS A 139 2.30 4.80 7.85
C LYS A 139 1.85 6.26 7.97
N LEU A 140 0.97 6.73 7.07
CA LEU A 140 0.48 8.12 7.09
C LEU A 140 -0.13 8.51 8.44
N MET A 141 -0.85 7.59 9.05
CA MET A 141 -1.46 7.82 10.35
C MET A 141 -0.43 7.77 11.49
N THR A 142 0.59 6.93 11.37
CA THR A 142 1.69 6.88 12.34
C THR A 142 2.47 8.18 12.29
N ASP A 143 2.81 8.66 11.08
CA ASP A 143 3.46 9.95 10.85
C ASP A 143 2.59 11.10 11.37
N TYR A 144 1.27 11.01 11.20
CA TYR A 144 0.33 12.00 11.73
C TYR A 144 0.29 12.01 13.26
N LEU A 145 0.14 10.82 13.88
CA LEU A 145 0.17 10.67 15.34
C LEU A 145 1.51 11.14 15.90
N GLU A 146 2.61 10.80 15.23
CA GLU A 146 3.94 11.28 15.56
C GLU A 146 3.96 12.80 15.50
N ASN A 147 3.66 13.45 14.37
CA ASN A 147 3.70 14.90 14.27
C ASN A 147 2.83 15.61 15.33
N GLU A 148 1.59 15.17 15.50
CA GLU A 148 0.67 15.76 16.47
C GLU A 148 1.07 15.48 17.92
N LEU A 149 1.60 14.30 18.25
CA LEU A 149 2.11 14.00 19.60
C LEU A 149 3.45 14.70 19.86
N LEU A 150 4.35 14.73 18.87
CA LEU A 150 5.70 15.29 18.97
C LEU A 150 5.63 16.80 19.17
N ILE A 151 4.85 17.54 18.36
CA ILE A 151 4.61 18.99 18.50
C ILE A 151 4.15 19.36 19.92
N ASN A 152 3.41 18.45 20.51
CA ASN A 152 2.75 18.57 21.80
C ASN A 152 3.64 18.14 22.98
N LEU A 153 4.59 17.23 22.74
CA LEU A 153 5.48 16.63 23.73
C LEU A 153 6.89 17.20 23.73
N THR A 154 7.36 17.87 22.67
CA THR A 154 8.72 18.46 22.59
C THR A 154 9.00 19.52 23.66
N ALA A 155 7.98 20.00 24.36
CA ALA A 155 8.11 20.89 25.53
C ALA A 155 7.98 20.15 26.88
N SER A 156 7.83 18.82 26.87
CA SER A 156 7.58 17.98 28.05
C SER A 156 8.81 17.13 28.38
N PRO A 157 9.16 16.95 29.68
CA PRO A 157 10.18 15.99 30.10
C PRO A 157 9.84 14.52 29.75
N ALA A 158 8.57 14.23 29.40
CA ALA A 158 8.12 12.92 28.92
C ALA A 158 8.58 12.59 27.48
N TYR A 159 9.26 13.52 26.81
CA TYR A 159 9.65 13.38 25.41
C TYR A 159 10.58 12.20 25.17
N GLU A 160 11.59 11.97 26.01
CA GLU A 160 12.59 10.90 25.79
C GLU A 160 11.98 9.49 25.72
N PRO A 161 11.16 9.04 26.71
CA PRO A 161 10.52 7.73 26.64
C PRO A 161 9.59 7.56 25.44
N ILE A 162 8.94 8.64 25.00
CA ILE A 162 8.02 8.62 23.87
C ILE A 162 8.78 8.61 22.54
N ALA A 163 9.88 9.35 22.45
CA ALA A 163 10.75 9.35 21.29
C ALA A 163 11.36 7.96 21.06
N GLU A 164 11.72 7.23 22.12
CA GLU A 164 12.18 5.84 22.02
C GLU A 164 11.09 4.90 21.49
N VAL A 165 9.85 5.04 21.96
CA VAL A 165 8.69 4.29 21.44
C VAL A 165 8.47 4.58 19.96
N ILE A 166 8.45 5.86 19.57
CA ILE A 166 8.28 6.29 18.18
C ILE A 166 9.40 5.73 17.31
N TYR A 167 10.64 5.84 17.75
CA TYR A 167 11.79 5.29 17.05
C TYR A 167 11.66 3.77 16.85
N ASN A 168 11.25 3.03 17.88
CA ASN A 168 11.04 1.58 17.77
C ASN A 168 9.90 1.24 16.80
N ILE A 169 8.80 2.00 16.81
CA ILE A 169 7.72 1.86 15.82
C ILE A 169 8.26 2.11 14.42
N GLN A 170 9.02 3.18 14.21
CA GLN A 170 9.63 3.51 12.92
C GLN A 170 10.61 2.42 12.48
N GLN A 171 11.42 1.85 13.37
CA GLN A 171 12.33 0.75 13.04
C GLN A 171 11.56 -0.53 12.69
N SER A 172 10.49 -0.86 13.40
CA SER A 172 9.62 -2.00 13.05
C SER A 172 8.92 -1.77 11.71
N ILE A 173 8.39 -0.56 11.48
CA ILE A 173 7.85 -0.16 10.19
C ILE A 173 8.94 -0.27 9.13
N ASN A 174 10.10 0.35 9.29
CA ASN A 174 11.18 0.40 8.30
C ASN A 174 11.91 -0.93 8.08
N SER A 175 11.89 -1.85 9.03
CA SER A 175 12.42 -3.21 8.84
C SER A 175 11.44 -4.07 8.06
N ASP A 176 10.13 -3.96 8.32
CA ASP A 176 9.09 -4.57 7.46
C ASP A 176 8.93 -3.84 6.11
N PHE A 177 9.22 -2.53 6.08
CA PHE A 177 9.34 -1.64 4.91
C PHE A 177 10.77 -1.56 4.39
N THR A 178 11.68 -2.47 4.77
CA THR A 178 12.75 -2.80 3.85
C THR A 178 12.05 -3.50 2.69
N ILE A 179 11.51 -2.66 1.80
CA ILE A 179 11.40 -2.90 0.38
C ILE A 179 12.75 -3.47 0.08
N SER A 180 12.84 -4.80 0.10
CA SER A 180 13.95 -5.52 -0.47
C SER A 180 14.11 -4.85 -1.81
N LYS A 181 15.19 -4.08 -1.98
CA LYS A 181 15.56 -3.38 -3.21
C LYS A 181 15.03 -4.21 -4.36
N PRO A 182 13.99 -3.76 -5.10
CA PRO A 182 12.97 -4.62 -5.71
C PRO A 182 13.68 -5.83 -6.27
N LYS A 183 13.58 -6.95 -5.54
CA LYS A 183 14.23 -8.19 -5.93
C LYS A 183 13.70 -8.42 -7.32
N GLU A 184 14.57 -8.25 -8.33
CA GLU A 184 14.17 -8.06 -9.74
C GLU A 184 12.90 -8.84 -9.97
N GLU A 185 11.77 -8.12 -10.13
CA GLU A 185 10.45 -8.75 -10.01
C GLU A 185 10.49 -10.04 -10.80
N GLU A 186 10.39 -11.20 -10.14
CA GLU A 186 10.60 -12.46 -10.84
C GLU A 186 9.58 -12.54 -11.97
N ASN A 187 10.06 -12.85 -13.18
CA ASN A 187 9.20 -12.96 -14.35
C ASN A 187 8.15 -14.04 -14.07
N LEU A 188 6.90 -13.61 -13.87
CA LEU A 188 5.79 -14.48 -13.51
C LEU A 188 5.50 -15.54 -14.59
N TYR A 189 5.91 -15.27 -15.83
CA TYR A 189 5.64 -16.11 -16.99
C TYR A 189 6.90 -16.30 -17.84
N PRO A 190 7.93 -16.97 -17.31
CA PRO A 190 9.25 -17.10 -17.95
C PRO A 190 9.23 -18.02 -19.18
N LYS A 191 8.12 -18.73 -19.42
CA LYS A 191 7.89 -19.55 -20.61
C LYS A 191 7.27 -18.76 -21.77
N VAL A 192 6.87 -17.51 -21.53
CA VAL A 192 6.15 -16.68 -22.50
C VAL A 192 6.90 -15.38 -22.75
N PHE A 193 7.26 -14.63 -21.70
CA PHE A 193 7.97 -13.37 -21.82
C PHE A 193 9.44 -13.56 -21.50
N ALA A 194 10.31 -12.78 -22.15
CA ALA A 194 11.75 -12.84 -21.93
C ALA A 194 12.13 -12.38 -20.51
N ASP A 195 11.47 -11.34 -20.03
CA ASP A 195 11.67 -10.76 -18.70
C ASP A 195 10.38 -10.12 -18.17
N THR A 196 10.47 -9.54 -16.98
CA THR A 196 9.33 -8.92 -16.31
C THR A 196 8.92 -7.60 -16.95
N LYS A 197 9.85 -6.87 -17.57
CA LYS A 197 9.54 -5.64 -18.31
C LYS A 197 8.69 -5.96 -19.54
N ALA A 198 9.01 -7.05 -20.25
CA ALA A 198 8.22 -7.54 -21.36
C ALA A 198 6.79 -7.88 -20.92
N PHE A 199 6.63 -8.60 -19.80
CA PHE A 199 5.28 -8.85 -19.27
C PHE A 199 4.55 -7.56 -18.89
N LYS A 200 5.22 -6.59 -18.26
CA LYS A 200 4.65 -5.26 -17.94
C LYS A 200 4.14 -4.55 -19.19
N VAL A 201 4.92 -4.55 -20.28
CA VAL A 201 4.50 -3.95 -21.56
C VAL A 201 3.24 -4.62 -22.09
N PHE A 202 3.23 -5.96 -22.13
CA PHE A 202 2.07 -6.73 -22.58
C PHE A 202 0.83 -6.40 -21.73
N ARG A 203 0.97 -6.43 -20.40
CA ARG A 203 -0.12 -6.22 -19.46
C ARG A 203 -0.70 -4.82 -19.59
N GLN A 204 0.13 -3.78 -19.56
CA GLN A 204 -0.33 -2.40 -19.68
C GLN A 204 -1.01 -2.15 -21.04
N PHE A 205 -0.50 -2.77 -22.12
CA PHE A 205 -1.15 -2.68 -23.42
C PHE A 205 -2.51 -3.36 -23.41
N SER A 206 -2.59 -4.55 -22.81
CA SER A 206 -3.79 -5.37 -22.73
C SER A 206 -4.92 -4.67 -21.96
N GLU A 207 -4.58 -4.02 -20.86
CA GLU A 207 -5.54 -3.32 -19.99
C GLU A 207 -6.08 -2.02 -20.61
N LYS A 208 -5.25 -1.30 -21.37
CA LYS A 208 -5.58 0.06 -21.84
C LYS A 208 -6.08 0.12 -23.28
N TYR A 209 -5.58 -0.76 -24.15
CA TYR A 209 -5.66 -0.54 -25.59
C TYR A 209 -6.30 -1.68 -26.39
N ILE A 210 -6.77 -2.74 -25.74
CA ILE A 210 -7.55 -3.80 -26.41
C ILE A 210 -8.98 -3.34 -26.63
N THR A 211 -9.34 -3.12 -27.89
CA THR A 211 -10.69 -2.79 -28.35
C THR A 211 -11.25 -3.90 -29.25
N ASP A 212 -10.45 -4.39 -30.19
CA ASP A 212 -10.72 -5.60 -30.99
C ASP A 212 -9.73 -6.68 -30.56
N TYR A 213 -10.18 -7.60 -29.71
CA TYR A 213 -9.34 -8.66 -29.15
C TYR A 213 -8.54 -9.43 -30.23
N TYR A 214 -9.14 -9.73 -31.38
CA TYR A 214 -8.48 -10.57 -32.36
C TYR A 214 -7.37 -9.79 -33.07
N ILE A 215 -7.64 -8.56 -33.48
CA ILE A 215 -6.66 -7.72 -34.18
C ILE A 215 -5.60 -7.21 -33.21
N ASP A 216 -5.98 -6.77 -32.02
CA ASP A 216 -5.09 -6.11 -31.07
C ASP A 216 -4.16 -7.12 -30.38
N TYR A 217 -4.65 -8.31 -30.00
CA TYR A 217 -3.76 -9.37 -29.52
C TYR A 217 -2.85 -9.92 -30.62
N SER A 218 -3.34 -9.98 -31.87
CA SER A 218 -2.45 -10.29 -33.01
C SER A 218 -1.35 -9.25 -33.18
N PHE A 219 -1.68 -7.97 -33.05
CA PHE A 219 -0.70 -6.89 -33.14
C PHE A 219 0.35 -7.00 -32.03
N ILE A 220 -0.06 -7.07 -30.76
CA ILE A 220 0.89 -7.06 -29.64
C ILE A 220 1.78 -8.31 -29.64
N PHE A 221 1.23 -9.49 -29.96
CA PHE A 221 2.00 -10.71 -30.09
C PHE A 221 3.10 -10.58 -31.15
N GLN A 222 2.73 -10.18 -32.38
CA GLN A 222 3.69 -10.04 -33.48
C GLN A 222 4.74 -8.97 -33.18
N GLN A 223 4.31 -7.84 -32.64
CA GLN A 223 5.21 -6.72 -32.34
C GLN A 223 6.21 -7.10 -31.25
N MET A 224 5.76 -7.66 -30.13
CA MET A 224 6.64 -8.07 -29.04
C MET A 224 7.53 -9.23 -29.42
N LYS A 225 7.02 -10.22 -30.17
CA LYS A 225 7.83 -11.34 -30.69
C LYS A 225 8.94 -10.84 -31.62
N SER A 226 8.64 -9.89 -32.52
CA SER A 226 9.64 -9.30 -33.42
C SER A 226 10.76 -8.54 -32.68
N LYS A 227 10.51 -8.13 -31.43
CA LYS A 227 11.45 -7.41 -30.58
C LYS A 227 12.10 -8.31 -29.51
N GLY A 228 11.85 -9.62 -29.55
CA GLY A 228 12.39 -10.56 -28.57
C GLY A 228 11.81 -10.42 -27.15
N LEU A 229 10.68 -9.73 -27.00
CA LEU A 229 10.03 -9.55 -25.69
C LEU A 229 9.12 -10.74 -25.34
N ILE A 230 8.60 -11.44 -26.36
CA ILE A 230 7.96 -12.75 -26.23
C ILE A 230 8.94 -13.79 -26.77
N LEU A 231 9.09 -14.90 -26.06
CA LEU A 231 9.93 -16.02 -26.48
C LEU A 231 9.44 -16.61 -27.80
N ASP A 232 10.27 -17.39 -28.49
CA ASP A 232 9.85 -18.04 -29.74
C ASP A 232 8.88 -19.21 -29.48
N ILE A 233 7.63 -18.86 -29.24
CA ILE A 233 6.53 -19.79 -28.99
C ILE A 233 5.56 -19.82 -30.16
N LYS A 234 4.83 -20.94 -30.26
CA LYS A 234 3.78 -21.14 -31.27
C LYS A 234 2.57 -20.26 -30.97
N HIS A 235 1.83 -19.87 -32.01
CA HIS A 235 0.60 -19.09 -31.86
C HIS A 235 -0.38 -19.73 -30.87
N LYS A 236 -0.59 -21.06 -31.01
CA LYS A 236 -1.45 -21.84 -30.11
C LYS A 236 -1.06 -21.70 -28.65
N THR A 237 0.22 -21.89 -28.35
CA THR A 237 0.74 -21.74 -26.99
C THR A 237 0.42 -20.36 -26.40
N PHE A 238 0.52 -19.29 -27.19
CA PHE A 238 0.26 -17.95 -26.68
C PHE A 238 -1.24 -17.67 -26.51
N TYR A 239 -2.12 -18.04 -27.45
CA TYR A 239 -3.56 -17.80 -27.24
C TYR A 239 -4.17 -18.73 -26.17
N ASP A 240 -3.62 -19.95 -26.00
CA ASP A 240 -3.96 -20.81 -24.87
C ASP A 240 -3.56 -20.12 -23.56
N TRP A 241 -2.35 -19.54 -23.50
CA TRP A 241 -1.91 -18.77 -22.34
C TRP A 241 -2.83 -17.56 -22.06
N LEU A 242 -3.26 -16.81 -23.08
CA LEU A 242 -4.23 -15.72 -22.93
C LEU A 242 -5.54 -16.20 -22.28
N PHE A 243 -6.05 -17.36 -22.70
CA PHE A 243 -7.29 -17.93 -22.16
C PHE A 243 -7.15 -18.40 -20.71
N HIS A 244 -6.07 -19.12 -20.39
CA HIS A 244 -5.82 -19.60 -19.02
C HIS A 244 -5.66 -18.44 -18.03
N ASN A 245 -5.05 -17.32 -18.47
CA ASN A 245 -4.86 -16.12 -17.67
C ASN A 245 -6.00 -15.09 -17.82
N LYS A 246 -7.15 -15.50 -18.38
CA LYS A 246 -8.38 -14.71 -18.46
C LYS A 246 -8.27 -13.38 -19.23
N TYR A 247 -7.29 -13.25 -20.11
CA TYR A 247 -7.16 -12.12 -21.04
C TYR A 247 -8.16 -12.19 -22.20
N ILE A 248 -8.65 -13.40 -22.49
CA ILE A 248 -9.70 -13.66 -23.49
C ILE A 248 -10.75 -14.62 -22.94
N THR A 249 -11.98 -14.52 -23.44
CA THR A 249 -13.08 -15.45 -23.14
C THR A 249 -12.98 -16.72 -23.98
N GLU A 250 -13.75 -17.74 -23.61
CA GLU A 250 -13.83 -19.00 -24.37
C GLU A 250 -14.26 -18.76 -25.83
N LYS A 251 -15.29 -17.93 -26.06
CA LYS A 251 -15.72 -17.54 -27.41
C LYS A 251 -14.60 -16.89 -28.23
N GLN A 252 -13.78 -16.06 -27.58
CA GLN A 252 -12.66 -15.39 -28.24
C GLN A 252 -11.52 -16.38 -28.53
N HIS A 253 -11.26 -17.32 -27.62
CA HIS A 253 -10.30 -18.41 -27.80
C HIS A 253 -10.67 -19.29 -29.00
N PHE A 254 -11.94 -19.72 -29.10
CA PHE A 254 -12.43 -20.48 -30.27
C PHE A 254 -12.19 -19.75 -31.58
N LYS A 255 -12.36 -18.42 -31.63
CA LYS A 255 -12.05 -17.65 -32.85
C LYS A 255 -10.57 -17.74 -33.23
N PHE A 256 -9.64 -17.73 -32.27
CA PHE A 256 -8.23 -17.93 -32.59
C PHE A 256 -7.96 -19.33 -33.13
N GLU A 257 -8.67 -20.35 -32.67
CA GLU A 257 -8.57 -21.71 -33.21
C GLU A 257 -9.10 -21.79 -34.65
N GLU A 258 -10.28 -21.22 -34.92
CA GLU A 258 -10.88 -21.17 -36.26
C GLU A 258 -9.97 -20.46 -37.27
N GLU A 259 -9.40 -19.32 -36.86
CA GLU A 259 -8.49 -18.51 -37.69
C GLU A 259 -7.05 -19.09 -37.75
N ARG A 260 -6.80 -20.21 -37.06
CA ARG A 260 -5.50 -20.89 -36.97
C ARG A 260 -4.36 -19.99 -36.44
N GLY A 261 -4.70 -19.09 -35.51
CA GLY A 261 -3.77 -18.25 -34.76
C GLY A 261 -3.83 -16.74 -35.06
N PHE A 262 -2.75 -16.04 -34.76
CA PHE A 262 -2.65 -14.58 -34.90
C PHE A 262 -2.47 -14.13 -36.34
N ARG A 263 -3.06 -12.97 -36.66
CA ARG A 263 -2.81 -12.28 -37.94
C ARG A 263 -1.34 -11.85 -38.06
N SER A 264 -0.85 -11.81 -39.29
CA SER A 264 0.46 -11.23 -39.62
C SER A 264 0.51 -9.75 -39.25
N LEU A 265 1.68 -9.23 -38.85
CA LEU A 265 1.87 -7.82 -38.49
C LEU A 265 1.32 -6.85 -39.55
N LYS A 266 1.54 -7.13 -40.84
CA LYS A 266 1.02 -6.32 -41.96
C LYS A 266 -0.51 -6.09 -41.91
N LYS A 267 -1.27 -7.04 -41.37
CA LYS A 267 -2.75 -7.01 -41.33
C LYS A 267 -3.32 -6.40 -40.04
N CYS A 268 -2.51 -6.23 -39.01
CA CYS A 268 -2.95 -5.68 -37.72
C CYS A 268 -2.21 -4.39 -37.32
N ASN A 269 -1.14 -4.03 -38.05
CA ASN A 269 -0.39 -2.80 -37.84
C ASN A 269 -1.22 -1.58 -38.27
N ASN A 270 -1.45 -0.66 -37.34
CA ASN A 270 -1.90 0.68 -37.65
C ASN A 270 -1.12 1.70 -36.79
N ALA A 271 -1.06 2.94 -37.26
CA ALA A 271 -0.28 3.99 -36.60
C ALA A 271 -0.71 4.18 -35.13
N LYS A 272 -2.01 4.10 -34.83
CA LYS A 272 -2.55 4.24 -33.48
C LYS A 272 -2.01 3.17 -32.52
N ARG A 273 -2.05 1.88 -32.88
CA ARG A 273 -1.54 0.79 -32.06
C ARG A 273 -0.03 0.89 -31.87
N LEU A 274 0.68 1.25 -32.94
CA LEU A 274 2.12 1.42 -32.90
C LEU A 274 2.52 2.52 -31.91
N ASN A 275 1.86 3.68 -31.99
CA ASN A 275 2.08 4.79 -31.05
C ASN A 275 1.75 4.39 -29.62
N ASN A 276 0.62 3.72 -29.38
CA ASN A 276 0.24 3.24 -28.05
C ASN A 276 1.25 2.24 -27.48
N TYR A 277 1.75 1.33 -28.32
CA TYR A 277 2.77 0.36 -27.93
C TYR A 277 4.08 1.02 -27.54
N PHE A 278 4.60 1.95 -28.36
CA PHE A 278 5.84 2.65 -28.05
C PHE A 278 5.71 3.52 -26.82
N LEU A 279 4.58 4.22 -26.64
CA LEU A 279 4.32 4.98 -25.42
C LEU A 279 4.45 4.11 -24.16
N ILE A 280 3.81 2.94 -24.12
CA ILE A 280 3.93 2.02 -22.98
C ILE A 280 5.36 1.51 -22.85
N LYS A 281 5.96 1.06 -23.96
CA LYS A 281 7.28 0.46 -23.95
C LYS A 281 8.30 1.46 -23.42
N ASP A 282 8.31 2.67 -23.94
CA ASP A 282 9.27 3.69 -23.55
C ASP A 282 9.10 4.03 -22.07
N ASN A 283 7.86 4.16 -21.57
CA ASN A 283 7.61 4.36 -20.14
C ASN A 283 8.15 3.20 -19.27
N VAL A 284 7.84 1.95 -19.63
CA VAL A 284 8.27 0.77 -18.84
C VAL A 284 9.79 0.60 -18.84
N PHE A 285 10.47 1.03 -19.90
CA PHE A 285 11.92 0.89 -20.03
C PHE A 285 12.70 2.12 -19.56
N ALA A 286 12.07 3.30 -19.46
CA ALA A 286 12.68 4.53 -18.96
C ALA A 286 12.81 4.60 -17.43
N ASP A 287 12.02 3.84 -16.67
CA ASP A 287 12.00 3.89 -15.19
C ASP A 287 13.31 3.43 -14.49
N LEU A 288 14.42 3.23 -15.20
CA LEU A 288 15.68 2.67 -14.65
C LEU A 288 16.99 3.24 -15.26
N ASP A 289 16.95 4.33 -16.02
CA ASP A 289 18.15 5.13 -16.35
C ASP A 289 18.24 6.37 -15.43
#